data_AF-M0LZU6-F1
#
_entry.id   AF-M0LZU6-F1
#
_cell.length_a   1.000
_cell.length_b   1.000
_cell.length_c   1.000
_cell.angle_alpha   90.00
_cell.angle_beta   90.00
_cell.angle_gamma   90.00
#
_symmetry.space_group_name_H-M   'P 1'
#
loop_
_entity.id
_entity.type
_entity.pdbx_description
1 polymer ?
#
loop_
_entity_poly.entity_id
_entity_poly.type
_entity_poly.pdbx_seq_one_letter_code
_entity_poly.pdbx_strand_id
1 'polypeptide(L)'
;MTDSVSDPDPDPDPEPASDRAASIDVAIGDAIDAYLQRKAVADSDGTGVGAYAANAESVLRRFADWLEREHALTAIRALEARHMRSYAAELQARAEEGTYTASTAHTYYAVVRAFLSWCVRGGILEENPATDADAAATLPESDSGSGVDDDPPHWTAVSRRRLERYVRERALETDVDPDERRTRLREYAMVALLAHSPVRGAELFRVPEDDRRTGATWDDVDFYAGTIRVLGRTQRREEVTLLAPARTPLRRYGVVLDPPSNDWPLFPTRHAPSVARRVRAVLRERGHDEATIEALFEEATATELARERSIAPPAITTEGARSVLKRLCRDAGLEVDGDYLTPRGVRDDGAGDDRYRREATPSSPALRTSITERAIVVSASRDGPGSIVDVPARVVPSEEHAGEGAPGPGHDSVSVSGPESGPESGSESKPESESESESESDPGP
;
A
#
# COMPACT_ATOMS: atom_id res chain seq x y z
N MET A 1 -44.17 -97.63 -15.31
CA MET A 1 -44.86 -96.56 -16.05
C MET A 1 -45.26 -95.54 -15.01
N THR A 2 -44.68 -94.35 -14.89
CA THR A 2 -43.94 -93.46 -15.81
C THR A 2 -43.10 -92.49 -14.97
N ASP A 3 -42.06 -91.92 -15.58
CA ASP A 3 -41.23 -90.82 -15.10
C ASP A 3 -42.02 -89.63 -14.52
N SER A 4 -41.39 -88.91 -13.57
CA SER A 4 -41.47 -87.45 -13.48
C SER A 4 -40.23 -86.89 -12.76
N VAL A 5 -39.46 -86.12 -13.53
CA VAL A 5 -38.41 -85.17 -13.14
C VAL A 5 -39.04 -83.78 -12.98
N SER A 6 -38.40 -82.91 -12.19
CA SER A 6 -38.54 -81.44 -12.00
C SER A 6 -38.83 -81.09 -10.53
N ASP A 7 -38.21 -80.12 -9.88
CA ASP A 7 -37.12 -79.17 -10.20
C ASP A 7 -36.58 -78.67 -8.83
N PRO A 8 -35.33 -78.20 -8.75
CA PRO A 8 -34.75 -77.64 -7.53
C PRO A 8 -35.29 -76.23 -7.20
N ASP A 9 -35.31 -75.92 -5.91
CA ASP A 9 -35.70 -74.63 -5.32
C ASP A 9 -35.08 -73.41 -6.04
N PRO A 10 -35.82 -72.30 -6.17
CA PRO A 10 -35.31 -71.08 -6.78
C PRO A 10 -34.21 -70.42 -5.92
N ASP A 11 -33.13 -70.03 -6.59
CA ASP A 11 -32.07 -69.16 -6.07
C ASP A 11 -32.67 -67.93 -5.36
N PRO A 12 -32.18 -67.55 -4.17
CA PRO A 12 -32.52 -66.26 -3.58
C PRO A 12 -31.95 -65.13 -4.44
N ASP A 13 -32.77 -64.11 -4.65
CA ASP A 13 -32.43 -62.87 -5.37
C ASP A 13 -31.01 -62.37 -5.05
N PRO A 14 -30.24 -61.88 -6.05
CA PRO A 14 -28.96 -61.25 -5.76
C PRO A 14 -29.22 -59.99 -4.94
N GLU A 15 -28.63 -59.93 -3.74
CA GLU A 15 -28.54 -58.70 -2.95
C GLU A 15 -28.10 -57.55 -3.87
N PRO A 16 -28.77 -56.38 -3.83
CA PRO A 16 -28.25 -55.23 -4.53
C PRO A 16 -26.87 -54.96 -3.94
N ALA A 17 -25.87 -55.02 -4.80
CA ALA A 17 -24.54 -54.50 -4.53
C ALA A 17 -24.71 -53.05 -4.06
N SER A 18 -24.79 -52.88 -2.73
CA SER A 18 -24.65 -51.63 -2.04
C SER A 18 -23.34 -51.04 -2.51
N ASP A 19 -23.49 -50.06 -3.38
CA ASP A 19 -22.48 -49.54 -4.25
C ASP A 19 -21.23 -49.18 -3.46
N ARG A 20 -20.12 -49.77 -3.89
CA ARG A 20 -18.78 -49.47 -3.40
C ARG A 20 -18.40 -48.09 -3.93
N ALA A 21 -18.82 -47.07 -3.21
CA ALA A 21 -18.07 -45.82 -3.12
C ALA A 21 -18.27 -45.29 -1.71
N ALA A 22 -17.41 -45.74 -0.78
CA ALA A 22 -17.07 -44.89 0.34
C ALA A 22 -16.47 -43.61 -0.27
N SER A 23 -17.35 -42.64 -0.53
CA SER A 23 -17.01 -41.28 -0.93
C SER A 23 -15.94 -40.82 0.05
N ILE A 24 -14.74 -40.55 -0.45
CA ILE A 24 -13.71 -39.91 0.35
C ILE A 24 -14.28 -38.53 0.70
N ASP A 25 -14.80 -38.40 1.91
CA ASP A 25 -15.23 -37.13 2.47
C ASP A 25 -13.97 -36.30 2.70
N VAL A 26 -13.74 -35.37 1.76
CA VAL A 26 -12.62 -34.46 1.83
C VAL A 26 -12.90 -33.49 2.97
N ALA A 27 -12.00 -33.43 3.94
CA ALA A 27 -12.10 -32.45 5.02
C ALA A 27 -11.98 -31.03 4.44
N ILE A 28 -12.74 -30.09 4.99
CA ILE A 28 -12.70 -28.68 4.58
C ILE A 28 -11.29 -28.12 4.73
N GLY A 29 -10.58 -28.49 5.80
CA GLY A 29 -9.18 -28.11 6.01
C GLY A 29 -8.26 -28.59 4.89
N ASP A 30 -8.36 -29.86 4.49
CA ASP A 30 -7.54 -30.43 3.41
C ASP A 30 -7.85 -29.78 2.06
N ALA A 31 -9.12 -29.49 1.79
CA ALA A 31 -9.52 -28.78 0.58
C ALA A 31 -8.98 -27.34 0.55
N ILE A 32 -8.97 -26.64 1.69
CA ILE A 32 -8.36 -25.31 1.83
C ILE A 32 -6.86 -25.40 1.56
N ASP A 33 -6.16 -26.38 2.13
CA ASP A 33 -4.72 -26.57 1.93
C ASP A 33 -4.40 -26.80 0.45
N ALA A 34 -5.16 -27.67 -0.21
CA ALA A 34 -5.02 -27.93 -1.64
C ALA A 34 -5.30 -26.69 -2.51
N TYR A 35 -6.31 -25.89 -2.14
CA TYR A 35 -6.63 -24.63 -2.81
C TYR A 35 -5.48 -23.62 -2.69
N LEU A 36 -4.96 -23.42 -1.48
CA LEU A 36 -3.87 -22.48 -1.20
C LEU A 36 -2.57 -22.94 -1.88
N GLN A 37 -2.26 -24.23 -1.84
CA GLN A 37 -1.08 -24.79 -2.52
C GLN A 37 -1.19 -24.63 -4.04
N ARG A 38 -2.36 -24.88 -4.64
CA ARG A 38 -2.56 -24.68 -6.08
C ARG A 38 -2.44 -23.21 -6.47
N LYS A 39 -2.96 -22.30 -5.65
CA LYS A 39 -2.80 -20.86 -5.84
C LYS A 39 -1.35 -20.39 -5.69
N ALA A 40 -0.54 -21.11 -4.91
CA ALA A 40 0.89 -20.89 -4.86
C ALA A 40 1.65 -21.46 -6.08
N VAL A 41 1.19 -22.57 -6.68
CA VAL A 41 1.89 -23.28 -7.79
C VAL A 41 1.50 -22.81 -9.20
N ALA A 42 0.26 -22.37 -9.43
CA ALA A 42 -0.22 -22.00 -10.76
C ALA A 42 0.44 -20.74 -11.38
N ASP A 43 1.36 -20.09 -10.66
CA ASP A 43 2.00 -18.83 -11.05
C ASP A 43 3.53 -18.88 -10.89
N SER A 44 4.18 -19.95 -11.40
CA SER A 44 5.66 -20.01 -11.49
C SER A 44 6.28 -18.88 -12.32
N ASP A 45 5.47 -18.16 -13.12
CA ASP A 45 5.88 -17.00 -13.91
C ASP A 45 5.49 -15.63 -13.31
N GLY A 46 4.91 -15.58 -12.10
CA GLY A 46 4.45 -14.34 -11.47
C GLY A 46 4.30 -14.41 -9.95
N THR A 47 5.37 -14.09 -9.22
CA THR A 47 5.49 -14.18 -7.74
C THR A 47 4.59 -13.23 -6.91
N GLY A 48 3.52 -12.65 -7.46
CA GLY A 48 2.68 -11.61 -6.85
C GLY A 48 1.67 -12.02 -5.77
N VAL A 49 1.68 -13.27 -5.30
CA VAL A 49 0.50 -13.92 -4.70
C VAL A 49 0.54 -13.99 -3.16
N GLY A 50 1.67 -13.72 -2.50
CA GLY A 50 1.85 -13.89 -1.05
C GLY A 50 0.80 -13.18 -0.17
N ALA A 51 0.51 -11.90 -0.42
CA ALA A 51 -0.45 -11.13 0.37
C ALA A 51 -1.92 -11.55 0.14
N TYR A 52 -2.28 -11.93 -1.09
CA TYR A 52 -3.63 -12.44 -1.36
C TYR A 52 -3.82 -13.85 -0.79
N ALA A 53 -2.81 -14.71 -0.90
CA ALA A 53 -2.82 -16.06 -0.32
C ALA A 53 -2.91 -16.02 1.20
N ALA A 54 -2.13 -15.17 1.88
CA ALA A 54 -2.18 -15.01 3.33
C ALA A 54 -3.52 -14.46 3.83
N ASN A 55 -4.09 -13.47 3.11
CA ASN A 55 -5.42 -12.96 3.43
C ASN A 55 -6.51 -14.02 3.19
N ALA A 56 -6.45 -14.73 2.05
CA ALA A 56 -7.38 -15.79 1.74
C ALA A 56 -7.29 -16.94 2.75
N GLU A 57 -6.09 -17.33 3.16
CA GLU A 57 -5.85 -18.33 4.20
C GLU A 57 -6.53 -17.93 5.51
N SER A 58 -6.29 -16.71 6.01
CA SER A 58 -6.90 -16.25 7.27
C SER A 58 -8.43 -16.30 7.22
N VAL A 59 -9.02 -15.88 6.10
CA VAL A 59 -10.48 -15.91 5.89
C VAL A 59 -11.01 -17.34 5.82
N LEU A 60 -10.37 -18.21 5.04
CA LEU A 60 -10.82 -19.59 4.84
C LEU A 60 -10.68 -20.43 6.12
N ARG A 61 -9.60 -20.24 6.89
CA ARG A 61 -9.44 -20.87 8.21
C ARG A 61 -10.54 -20.43 9.17
N ARG A 62 -10.81 -19.12 9.26
CA ARG A 62 -11.91 -18.61 10.10
C ARG A 62 -13.28 -19.17 9.68
N PHE A 63 -13.50 -19.33 8.38
CA PHE A 63 -14.71 -19.96 7.86
C PHE A 63 -14.82 -21.44 8.27
N ALA A 64 -13.74 -22.21 8.14
CA ALA A 64 -13.70 -23.60 8.58
C ALA A 64 -13.96 -23.74 10.09
N ASP A 65 -13.28 -22.92 10.91
CA ASP A 65 -13.48 -22.90 12.36
C ASP A 65 -14.93 -22.55 12.74
N TRP A 66 -15.55 -21.64 11.99
CA TRP A 66 -16.96 -21.27 12.19
C TRP A 66 -17.92 -22.40 11.81
N LEU A 67 -17.70 -23.09 10.68
CA LEU A 67 -18.50 -24.25 10.28
C LEU A 67 -18.41 -25.39 11.30
N GLU A 68 -17.21 -25.66 11.81
CA GLU A 68 -17.01 -26.71 12.82
C GLU A 68 -17.73 -26.36 14.12
N ARG A 69 -17.63 -25.11 14.59
CA ARG A 69 -18.22 -24.69 15.87
C ARG A 69 -19.73 -24.56 15.83
N GLU A 70 -20.28 -23.92 14.80
CA GLU A 70 -21.71 -23.60 14.72
C GLU A 70 -22.55 -24.71 14.09
N HIS A 71 -21.92 -25.55 13.26
CA HIS A 71 -22.63 -26.57 12.48
C HIS A 71 -22.03 -27.98 12.61
N ALA A 72 -20.94 -28.18 13.36
CA ALA A 72 -20.21 -29.45 13.45
C ALA A 72 -19.82 -30.01 12.07
N LEU A 73 -19.59 -29.12 11.09
CA LEU A 73 -19.29 -29.48 9.71
C LEU A 73 -17.80 -29.46 9.46
N THR A 74 -17.24 -30.63 9.20
CA THR A 74 -15.82 -30.82 8.85
C THR A 74 -15.63 -31.33 7.43
N ALA A 75 -16.65 -31.94 6.81
CA ALA A 75 -16.60 -32.48 5.45
C ALA A 75 -17.14 -31.46 4.44
N ILE A 76 -16.40 -31.23 3.35
CA ILE A 76 -16.77 -30.19 2.37
C ILE A 76 -18.04 -30.54 1.61
N ARG A 77 -18.29 -31.82 1.37
CA ARG A 77 -19.47 -32.32 0.62
C ARG A 77 -20.78 -32.13 1.39
N ALA A 78 -20.71 -31.97 2.70
CA ALA A 78 -21.86 -31.69 3.56
C ALA A 78 -22.23 -30.19 3.57
N LEU A 79 -21.47 -29.34 2.88
CA LEU A 79 -21.78 -27.92 2.77
C LEU A 79 -22.98 -27.71 1.84
N GLU A 80 -23.91 -26.87 2.27
CA GLU A 80 -25.18 -26.61 1.59
C GLU A 80 -25.47 -25.11 1.58
N ALA A 81 -26.39 -24.68 0.72
CA ALA A 81 -26.81 -23.27 0.62
C ALA A 81 -27.29 -22.71 1.98
N ARG A 82 -27.93 -23.52 2.83
CA ARG A 82 -28.33 -23.09 4.18
C ARG A 82 -27.16 -22.67 5.06
N HIS A 83 -26.01 -23.34 4.95
CA HIS A 83 -24.80 -23.01 5.72
C HIS A 83 -24.19 -21.70 5.20
N MET A 84 -24.29 -21.45 3.89
CA MET A 84 -23.85 -20.16 3.32
C MET A 84 -24.77 -19.00 3.68
N ARG A 85 -26.08 -19.22 3.78
CA ARG A 85 -27.03 -18.25 4.35
C ARG A 85 -26.69 -17.93 5.81
N SER A 86 -26.46 -18.95 6.63
CA SER A 86 -26.03 -18.76 8.03
C SER A 86 -24.69 -18.02 8.12
N TYR A 87 -23.75 -18.28 7.21
CA TYR A 87 -22.48 -17.56 7.18
C TYR A 87 -22.65 -16.09 6.77
N ALA A 88 -23.51 -15.80 5.80
CA ALA A 88 -23.84 -14.42 5.43
C ALA A 88 -24.51 -13.67 6.60
N ALA A 89 -25.41 -14.32 7.34
CA ALA A 89 -26.03 -13.76 8.54
C ALA A 89 -25.03 -13.51 9.68
N GLU A 90 -24.05 -14.40 9.86
CA GLU A 90 -22.94 -14.19 10.79
C GLU A 90 -22.11 -12.94 10.41
N LEU A 91 -21.79 -12.80 9.12
CA LEU A 91 -21.06 -11.62 8.63
C LEU A 91 -21.86 -10.33 8.79
N GLN A 92 -23.19 -10.40 8.63
CA GLN A 92 -24.12 -9.31 8.90
C GLN A 92 -24.10 -8.90 10.37
N ALA A 93 -24.29 -9.86 11.29
CA ALA A 93 -24.27 -9.60 12.72
C ALA A 93 -22.95 -8.94 13.16
N ARG A 94 -21.82 -9.45 12.65
CA ARG A 94 -20.50 -8.85 12.90
C ARG A 94 -20.37 -7.42 12.37
N ALA A 95 -21.06 -7.09 11.29
CA ALA A 95 -21.07 -5.72 10.76
C ALA A 95 -21.94 -4.79 11.62
N GLU A 96 -23.12 -5.24 12.04
CA GLU A 96 -24.01 -4.50 12.95
C GLU A 96 -23.37 -4.22 14.32
N GLU A 97 -22.58 -5.18 14.82
CA GLU A 97 -21.79 -5.05 16.05
C GLU A 97 -20.56 -4.12 15.89
N GLY A 98 -20.28 -3.64 14.68
CA GLY A 98 -19.10 -2.81 14.37
C GLY A 98 -17.77 -3.57 14.36
N THR A 99 -17.81 -4.90 14.39
CA THR A 99 -16.60 -5.74 14.28
C THR A 99 -16.05 -5.74 12.86
N TYR A 100 -16.94 -5.72 11.85
CA TYR A 100 -16.59 -5.65 10.42
C TYR A 100 -17.25 -4.46 9.73
N THR A 101 -16.64 -3.98 8.65
CA THR A 101 -17.34 -3.12 7.67
C THR A 101 -18.17 -3.98 6.72
N ALA A 102 -19.16 -3.39 6.05
CA ALA A 102 -19.91 -4.05 4.98
C ALA A 102 -18.98 -4.59 3.89
N SER A 103 -18.04 -3.77 3.42
CA SER A 103 -16.98 -4.16 2.47
C SER A 103 -16.12 -5.34 2.94
N THR A 104 -15.82 -5.44 4.24
CA THR A 104 -15.07 -6.57 4.81
C THR A 104 -15.91 -7.86 4.77
N ALA A 105 -17.18 -7.79 5.14
CA ALA A 105 -18.13 -8.91 5.04
C ALA A 105 -18.23 -9.42 3.59
N HIS A 106 -18.44 -8.52 2.63
CA HIS A 106 -18.47 -8.86 1.20
C HIS A 106 -17.16 -9.48 0.71
N THR A 107 -16.02 -8.96 1.15
CA THR A 107 -14.71 -9.52 0.80
C THR A 107 -14.55 -10.95 1.32
N TYR A 108 -14.93 -11.21 2.58
CA TYR A 108 -14.84 -12.54 3.17
C TYR A 108 -15.74 -13.54 2.45
N TYR A 109 -16.99 -13.16 2.20
CA TYR A 109 -17.92 -13.99 1.45
C TYR A 109 -17.40 -14.29 0.03
N ALA A 110 -16.83 -13.29 -0.65
CA ALA A 110 -16.26 -13.45 -1.99
C ALA A 110 -15.06 -14.43 -2.01
N VAL A 111 -14.19 -14.40 -0.99
CA VAL A 111 -13.08 -15.35 -0.85
C VAL A 111 -13.61 -16.78 -0.69
N VAL A 112 -14.58 -16.99 0.19
CA VAL A 112 -15.21 -18.31 0.40
C VAL A 112 -15.89 -18.79 -0.89
N ARG A 113 -16.65 -17.93 -1.57
CA ARG A 113 -17.29 -18.25 -2.85
C ARG A 113 -16.28 -18.65 -3.92
N ALA A 114 -15.13 -17.98 -3.99
CA ALA A 114 -14.06 -18.30 -4.93
C ALA A 114 -13.42 -19.67 -4.64
N PHE A 115 -13.19 -19.99 -3.37
CA PHE A 115 -12.73 -21.30 -2.92
C PHE A 115 -13.70 -22.41 -3.30
N LEU A 116 -15.01 -22.23 -3.03
CA LEU A 116 -16.03 -23.23 -3.38
C LEU A 116 -16.19 -23.38 -4.90
N SER A 117 -16.05 -22.30 -5.66
CA SER A 117 -16.00 -22.36 -7.13
C SER A 117 -14.79 -23.14 -7.65
N TRP A 118 -13.66 -23.11 -6.92
CA TRP A 118 -12.52 -23.97 -7.23
C TRP A 118 -12.81 -25.43 -6.90
N CYS A 119 -13.47 -25.71 -5.78
CA CYS A 119 -13.88 -27.07 -5.41
C CYS A 119 -14.81 -27.70 -6.45
N VAL A 120 -15.75 -26.92 -7.01
CA VAL A 120 -16.61 -27.37 -8.11
C VAL A 120 -15.79 -27.70 -9.36
N ARG A 121 -14.89 -26.81 -9.78
CA ARG A 121 -14.00 -27.05 -10.94
C ARG A 121 -13.08 -28.26 -10.74
N GLY A 122 -12.70 -28.56 -9.50
CA GLY A 122 -11.91 -29.73 -9.13
C GLY A 122 -12.72 -31.01 -8.94
N GLY A 123 -14.05 -30.99 -9.11
CA GLY A 123 -14.93 -32.14 -8.89
C GLY A 123 -15.10 -32.55 -7.43
N ILE A 124 -14.71 -31.70 -6.49
CA ILE A 124 -14.89 -31.92 -5.04
C ILE A 124 -16.35 -31.65 -4.64
N LEU A 125 -16.96 -30.62 -5.25
CA LEU A 125 -18.37 -30.28 -5.11
C LEU A 125 -19.07 -30.36 -6.48
N GLU A 126 -20.36 -30.67 -6.47
CA GLU A 126 -21.18 -30.65 -7.70
C GLU A 126 -21.63 -29.22 -8.04
N GLU A 127 -22.01 -28.44 -7.02
CA GLU A 127 -22.45 -27.07 -7.16
C GLU A 127 -21.82 -26.17 -6.08
N ASN A 128 -21.75 -24.87 -6.34
CA ASN A 128 -21.26 -23.90 -5.37
C ASN A 128 -22.43 -23.42 -4.49
N PRO A 129 -22.50 -23.79 -3.19
CA PRO A 129 -23.59 -23.34 -2.33
C PRO A 129 -23.55 -21.83 -2.05
N ALA A 130 -22.44 -21.14 -2.33
CA ALA A 130 -22.28 -19.70 -2.13
C ALA A 130 -22.73 -18.84 -3.31
N THR A 131 -23.17 -19.45 -4.43
CA THR A 131 -23.84 -18.73 -5.54
C THR A 131 -25.35 -18.59 -5.36
N ASP A 132 -25.92 -19.22 -4.32
CA ASP A 132 -27.32 -19.05 -3.93
C ASP A 132 -27.64 -17.56 -3.69
N ALA A 133 -28.69 -17.07 -4.38
CA ALA A 133 -29.04 -15.65 -4.36
C ALA A 133 -29.54 -15.19 -2.98
N ASP A 134 -30.20 -16.07 -2.23
CA ASP A 134 -30.71 -15.74 -0.89
C ASP A 134 -29.56 -15.61 0.11
N ALA A 135 -28.50 -16.41 -0.05
CA ALA A 135 -27.28 -16.27 0.74
C ALA A 135 -26.59 -14.93 0.49
N ALA A 136 -26.48 -14.50 -0.77
CA ALA A 136 -25.90 -13.19 -1.09
C ALA A 136 -26.76 -12.02 -0.60
N ALA A 137 -28.10 -12.15 -0.65
CA ALA A 137 -29.04 -11.12 -0.18
C ALA A 137 -29.05 -10.93 1.34
N THR A 138 -28.49 -11.88 2.11
CA THR A 138 -28.39 -11.80 3.57
C THR A 138 -27.16 -11.00 4.04
N LEU A 139 -26.23 -10.69 3.13
CA LEU A 139 -25.07 -9.85 3.45
C LEU A 139 -25.49 -8.42 3.77
N PRO A 140 -24.66 -7.66 4.52
CA PRO A 140 -24.92 -6.25 4.76
C PRO A 140 -25.19 -5.52 3.47
N GLU A 141 -26.22 -4.68 3.51
CA GLU A 141 -26.42 -3.66 2.50
C GLU A 141 -25.09 -2.91 2.39
N SER A 142 -24.41 -3.13 1.27
CA SER A 142 -23.29 -2.29 0.90
C SER A 142 -23.87 -0.90 0.71
N ASP A 143 -23.39 0.09 1.47
CA ASP A 143 -23.70 1.52 1.36
C ASP A 143 -23.39 2.02 -0.06
N SER A 144 -24.22 1.62 -1.00
CA SER A 144 -24.17 1.94 -2.42
C SER A 144 -25.43 2.72 -2.84
N GLY A 145 -26.30 3.01 -1.87
CA GLY A 145 -27.52 3.81 -2.01
C GLY A 145 -27.46 5.18 -1.33
N SER A 146 -26.47 5.44 -0.49
CA SER A 146 -26.04 6.78 -0.07
C SER A 146 -24.74 7.06 -0.83
N GLY A 147 -24.61 8.21 -1.48
CA GLY A 147 -23.42 8.58 -2.26
C GLY A 147 -22.18 8.86 -1.39
N VAL A 148 -21.87 7.97 -0.46
CA VAL A 148 -20.62 7.92 0.31
C VAL A 148 -19.98 6.60 -0.08
N ASP A 149 -19.16 6.65 -1.13
CA ASP A 149 -18.41 5.48 -1.58
C ASP A 149 -17.64 4.87 -0.41
N ASP A 150 -17.84 3.57 -0.17
CA ASP A 150 -17.05 2.71 0.73
C ASP A 150 -15.61 2.48 0.18
N ASP A 151 -15.16 3.40 -0.70
CA ASP A 151 -13.78 3.54 -1.12
C ASP A 151 -13.00 4.21 0.01
N PRO A 152 -11.79 3.71 0.35
CA PRO A 152 -10.98 4.31 1.39
C PRO A 152 -10.83 5.80 1.08
N PRO A 153 -11.10 6.69 2.06
CA PRO A 153 -11.35 8.08 1.75
C PRO A 153 -10.20 8.65 0.92
N HIS A 154 -10.59 9.13 -0.25
CA HIS A 154 -9.66 9.63 -1.24
C HIS A 154 -9.02 10.93 -0.74
N TRP A 155 -7.79 11.19 -1.16
CA TRP A 155 -7.08 12.41 -0.80
C TRP A 155 -7.68 13.58 -1.57
N THR A 156 -8.78 14.15 -1.09
CA THR A 156 -9.31 15.39 -1.68
C THR A 156 -8.20 16.44 -1.71
N ALA A 157 -8.22 17.32 -2.72
CA ALA A 157 -7.22 18.38 -2.82
C ALA A 157 -7.17 19.26 -1.55
N VAL A 158 -8.29 19.41 -0.84
CA VAL A 158 -8.37 20.14 0.43
C VAL A 158 -7.71 19.37 1.56
N SER A 159 -8.11 18.11 1.79
CA SER A 159 -7.55 17.27 2.86
C SER A 159 -6.05 17.03 2.67
N ARG A 160 -5.61 16.79 1.43
CA ARG A 160 -4.19 16.69 1.04
C ARG A 160 -3.41 17.95 1.41
N ARG A 161 -3.87 19.13 0.96
CA ARG A 161 -3.19 20.41 1.26
C ARG A 161 -3.16 20.72 2.74
N ARG A 162 -4.22 20.38 3.47
CA ARG A 162 -4.31 20.61 4.92
C ARG A 162 -3.34 19.71 5.69
N LEU A 163 -3.32 18.41 5.37
CA LEU A 163 -2.35 17.48 5.98
C LEU A 163 -0.92 17.89 5.66
N GLU A 164 -0.62 18.17 4.39
CA GLU A 164 0.72 18.57 3.95
C GLU A 164 1.18 19.86 4.64
N ARG A 165 0.31 20.86 4.75
CA ARG A 165 0.62 22.10 5.47
C ARG A 165 0.96 21.82 6.93
N TYR A 166 0.11 21.05 7.61
CA TYR A 166 0.31 20.68 9.01
C TYR A 166 1.66 20.00 9.24
N VAL A 167 1.99 18.96 8.47
CA VAL A 167 3.27 18.25 8.63
C VAL A 167 4.47 19.10 8.23
N ARG A 168 4.32 19.98 7.23
CA ARG A 168 5.38 20.89 6.80
C ARG A 168 5.70 21.92 7.87
N GLU A 169 4.68 22.55 8.45
CA GLU A 169 4.86 23.53 9.52
C GLU A 169 5.56 22.89 10.72
N ARG A 170 5.05 21.74 11.18
CA ARG A 170 5.65 20.96 12.28
C ARG A 170 7.11 20.57 11.99
N ALA A 171 7.44 20.21 10.75
CA ALA A 171 8.79 19.81 10.35
C ALA A 171 9.79 20.95 10.15
N LEU A 172 9.33 22.20 10.03
CA LEU A 172 10.18 23.38 9.85
C LEU A 172 10.40 24.16 11.16
N GLU A 173 9.75 23.77 12.24
CA GLU A 173 10.06 24.27 13.59
C GLU A 173 11.52 23.94 13.95
N THR A 174 12.23 24.96 14.46
CA THR A 174 13.68 24.90 14.69
C THR A 174 14.08 24.64 16.14
N ASP A 175 13.12 24.68 17.08
CA ASP A 175 13.35 24.51 18.52
C ASP A 175 12.82 23.16 19.03
N VAL A 176 13.39 22.08 18.50
CA VAL A 176 13.06 20.71 18.88
C VAL A 176 14.34 19.89 18.97
N ASP A 177 14.33 18.88 19.84
CA ASP A 177 15.46 17.96 19.95
C ASP A 177 15.73 17.23 18.61
N PRO A 178 16.96 16.74 18.37
CA PRO A 178 17.32 16.12 17.10
C PRO A 178 16.46 14.92 16.70
N ASP A 179 15.99 14.13 17.66
CA ASP A 179 15.20 12.92 17.40
C ASP A 179 13.77 13.27 16.99
N GLU A 180 13.17 14.26 17.64
CA GLU A 180 11.88 14.82 17.26
C GLU A 180 11.96 15.53 15.91
N ARG A 181 13.03 16.29 15.65
CA ARG A 181 13.28 16.89 14.33
C ARG A 181 13.32 15.84 13.22
N ARG A 182 14.06 14.74 13.45
CA ARG A 182 14.13 13.61 12.51
C ARG A 182 12.77 12.95 12.31
N THR A 183 11.96 12.84 13.37
CA THR A 183 10.58 12.31 13.32
C THR A 183 9.67 13.17 12.44
N ARG A 184 9.70 14.48 12.64
CA ARG A 184 8.84 15.40 11.90
C ARG A 184 9.21 15.47 10.42
N LEU A 185 10.50 15.49 10.11
CA LEU A 185 10.97 15.43 8.72
C LEU A 185 10.63 14.10 8.05
N ARG A 186 10.72 12.98 8.78
CA ARG A 186 10.29 11.65 8.30
C ARG A 186 8.81 11.65 7.93
N GLU A 187 7.96 12.20 8.79
CA GLU A 187 6.52 12.31 8.59
C GLU A 187 6.18 13.21 7.40
N TYR A 188 6.85 14.36 7.30
CA TYR A 188 6.68 15.27 6.16
C TYR A 188 7.11 14.61 4.84
N ALA A 189 8.26 13.95 4.79
CA ALA A 189 8.72 13.24 3.60
C ALA A 189 7.76 12.12 3.18
N MET A 190 7.21 11.37 4.15
CA MET A 190 6.23 10.31 3.90
C MET A 190 4.94 10.87 3.28
N VAL A 191 4.38 11.92 3.87
CA VAL A 191 3.17 12.58 3.35
C VAL A 191 3.43 13.20 1.98
N ALA A 192 4.56 13.86 1.77
CA ALA A 192 4.89 14.48 0.49
C ALA A 192 5.06 13.45 -0.64
N LEU A 193 5.68 12.30 -0.37
CA LEU A 193 5.78 11.20 -1.31
C LEU A 193 4.40 10.66 -1.70
N LEU A 194 3.53 10.42 -0.72
CA LEU A 194 2.16 9.97 -0.98
C LEU A 194 1.35 11.04 -1.72
N ALA A 195 1.51 12.32 -1.39
CA ALA A 195 0.72 13.41 -1.94
C ALA A 195 1.09 13.79 -3.39
N HIS A 196 2.35 13.59 -3.78
CA HIS A 196 2.94 14.19 -4.99
C HIS A 196 3.69 13.20 -5.88
N SER A 197 3.63 11.90 -5.59
CA SER A 197 4.13 10.86 -6.48
C SER A 197 3.01 9.86 -6.79
N PRO A 198 3.05 9.22 -7.97
CA PRO A 198 2.09 8.17 -8.30
C PRO A 198 2.47 6.82 -7.66
N VAL A 199 3.37 6.81 -6.67
CA VAL A 199 3.77 5.59 -5.96
C VAL A 199 2.71 5.22 -4.92
N ARG A 200 2.41 3.93 -4.79
CA ARG A 200 1.46 3.40 -3.81
C ARG A 200 2.14 3.15 -2.47
N GLY A 201 1.39 3.18 -1.36
CA GLY A 201 1.94 2.82 -0.05
C GLY A 201 2.66 1.46 -0.03
N ALA A 202 2.08 0.43 -0.65
CA ALA A 202 2.68 -0.91 -0.73
C ALA A 202 3.92 -1.01 -1.65
N GLU A 203 4.24 0.04 -2.40
CA GLU A 203 5.45 0.19 -3.20
C GLU A 203 6.57 0.89 -2.41
N LEU A 204 6.21 1.71 -1.42
CA LEU A 204 7.17 2.42 -0.54
C LEU A 204 7.49 1.65 0.73
N PHE A 205 6.49 0.98 1.32
CA PHE A 205 6.57 0.39 2.65
C PHE A 205 6.68 -1.14 2.57
N ARG A 206 7.18 -1.74 3.65
CA ARG A 206 7.28 -3.19 3.77
C ARG A 206 5.90 -3.84 3.85
N VAL A 207 5.75 -4.97 3.18
CA VAL A 207 4.62 -5.89 3.33
C VAL A 207 5.18 -7.20 3.89
N PRO A 208 5.01 -7.52 5.19
CA PRO A 208 5.61 -8.70 5.80
C PRO A 208 5.28 -10.03 5.11
N GLU A 209 4.12 -10.11 4.46
CA GLU A 209 3.61 -11.30 3.76
C GLU A 209 4.11 -11.42 2.30
N ASP A 210 4.90 -10.46 1.81
CA ASP A 210 5.50 -10.48 0.47
C ASP A 210 6.99 -10.14 0.57
N ASP A 211 7.85 -11.16 0.51
CA ASP A 211 9.31 -11.03 0.65
C ASP A 211 9.95 -10.13 -0.42
N ARG A 212 9.26 -9.85 -1.52
CA ARG A 212 9.73 -8.93 -2.58
C ARG A 212 9.41 -7.48 -2.26
N ARG A 213 8.52 -7.24 -1.29
CA ARG A 213 8.11 -5.91 -0.81
C ARG A 213 8.77 -5.63 0.54
N THR A 214 10.09 -5.45 0.50
CA THR A 214 10.90 -5.09 1.67
C THR A 214 10.82 -3.60 2.04
N GLY A 215 10.16 -2.79 1.21
CA GLY A 215 10.14 -1.33 1.27
C GLY A 215 11.23 -0.71 0.39
N ALA A 216 10.99 0.52 -0.07
CA ALA A 216 11.93 1.26 -0.91
C ALA A 216 13.16 1.71 -0.12
N THR A 217 14.32 1.72 -0.76
CA THR A 217 15.60 2.14 -0.17
C THR A 217 16.11 3.45 -0.78
N TRP A 218 17.19 3.99 -0.23
CA TRP A 218 17.84 5.17 -0.83
C TRP A 218 18.47 4.86 -2.20
N ASP A 219 18.88 3.61 -2.45
CA ASP A 219 19.32 3.11 -3.77
C ASP A 219 18.21 3.11 -4.84
N ASP A 220 16.94 3.19 -4.43
CA ASP A 220 15.83 3.28 -5.36
C ASP A 220 15.58 4.71 -5.86
N VAL A 221 16.18 5.73 -5.24
CA VAL A 221 15.91 7.14 -5.54
C VAL A 221 17.05 7.74 -6.38
N ASP A 222 16.74 8.08 -7.63
CA ASP A 222 17.61 8.94 -8.43
C ASP A 222 17.18 10.40 -8.24
N PHE A 223 17.93 11.06 -7.39
CA PHE A 223 17.74 12.45 -7.05
C PHE A 223 18.07 13.43 -8.17
N TYR A 224 18.94 13.04 -9.11
CA TYR A 224 19.33 13.82 -10.28
C TYR A 224 18.27 13.69 -11.37
N ALA A 225 17.94 12.47 -11.77
CA ALA A 225 16.86 12.19 -12.73
C ALA A 225 15.48 12.56 -12.18
N GLY A 226 15.34 12.66 -10.86
CA GLY A 226 14.06 12.92 -10.21
C GLY A 226 13.12 11.73 -10.39
N THR A 227 13.62 10.52 -10.13
CA THR A 227 12.86 9.29 -10.24
C THR A 227 13.02 8.43 -8.98
N ILE A 228 12.07 7.51 -8.79
CA ILE A 228 12.13 6.45 -7.80
C ILE A 228 11.75 5.13 -8.47
N ARG A 229 12.53 4.08 -8.20
CA ARG A 229 12.29 2.73 -8.69
C ARG A 229 11.40 1.96 -7.73
N VAL A 230 10.31 1.38 -8.24
CA VAL A 230 9.28 0.73 -7.42
C VAL A 230 8.83 -0.60 -8.00
N LEU A 231 8.40 -1.52 -7.15
CA LEU A 231 7.81 -2.79 -7.57
C LEU A 231 6.32 -2.61 -7.91
N GLY A 232 6.03 -2.32 -9.18
CA GLY A 232 4.69 -2.02 -9.67
C GLY A 232 3.69 -3.18 -9.54
N ARG A 233 2.42 -2.93 -9.92
CA ARG A 233 1.35 -3.96 -9.89
C ARG A 233 1.70 -5.19 -10.74
N THR A 234 2.44 -4.97 -11.83
CA THR A 234 2.92 -6.03 -12.74
C THR A 234 4.04 -6.88 -12.14
N GLN A 235 4.47 -6.59 -10.91
CA GLN A 235 5.59 -7.24 -10.22
C GLN A 235 6.93 -7.02 -10.93
N ARG A 236 7.04 -5.96 -11.74
CA ARG A 236 8.29 -5.51 -12.35
C ARG A 236 8.78 -4.25 -11.66
N ARG A 237 10.10 -4.04 -11.68
CA ARG A 237 10.70 -2.76 -11.25
C ARG A 237 10.42 -1.73 -12.32
N GLU A 238 9.78 -0.65 -11.92
CA GLU A 238 9.37 0.43 -12.80
C GLU A 238 9.85 1.76 -12.22
N GLU A 239 10.35 2.64 -13.07
CA GLU A 239 10.73 3.99 -12.65
C GLU A 239 9.53 4.93 -12.66
N VAL A 240 9.44 5.74 -11.61
CA VAL A 240 8.35 6.67 -11.39
C VAL A 240 8.92 8.06 -11.16
N THR A 241 8.34 9.06 -11.80
CA THR A 241 8.75 10.46 -11.62
C THR A 241 8.51 10.94 -10.18
N LEU A 242 9.53 11.56 -9.62
CA LEU A 242 9.58 12.20 -8.31
C LEU A 242 9.71 13.71 -8.49
N LEU A 243 8.57 14.40 -8.58
CA LEU A 243 8.53 15.85 -8.76
C LEU A 243 9.09 16.61 -7.53
N ALA A 244 9.46 17.87 -7.73
CA ALA A 244 10.05 18.72 -6.69
C ALA A 244 9.28 18.76 -5.35
N PRO A 245 7.93 18.76 -5.32
CA PRO A 245 7.16 18.70 -4.07
C PRO A 245 7.37 17.43 -3.25
N ALA A 246 7.63 16.27 -3.87
CA ALA A 246 7.99 15.03 -3.16
C ALA A 246 9.50 14.95 -2.91
N ARG A 247 10.32 15.38 -3.87
CA ARG A 247 11.78 15.27 -3.84
C ARG A 247 12.41 16.14 -2.76
N THR A 248 11.92 17.35 -2.57
CA THR A 248 12.52 18.32 -1.62
C THR A 248 12.40 17.87 -0.16
N PRO A 249 11.21 17.47 0.33
CA PRO A 249 11.07 16.94 1.68
C PRO A 249 11.88 15.66 1.88
N LEU A 250 11.90 14.77 0.89
CA LEU A 250 12.67 13.53 0.95
C LEU A 250 14.17 13.79 1.09
N ARG A 251 14.73 14.74 0.31
CA ARG A 251 16.14 15.15 0.46
C ARG A 251 16.44 15.71 1.85
N ARG A 252 15.59 16.62 2.34
CA ARG A 252 15.76 17.23 3.68
C ARG A 252 15.74 16.17 4.77
N TYR A 253 14.83 15.20 4.67
CA TYR A 253 14.79 14.08 5.58
C TYR A 253 16.04 13.21 5.47
N GLY A 254 16.51 12.90 4.25
CA GLY A 254 17.72 12.11 4.01
C GLY A 254 18.96 12.68 4.68
N VAL A 255 19.14 14.01 4.65
CA VAL A 255 20.24 14.71 5.33
C VAL A 255 20.20 14.49 6.85
N VAL A 256 19.02 14.42 7.45
CA VAL A 256 18.86 14.27 8.92
C VAL A 256 18.82 12.81 9.36
N LEU A 257 18.33 11.93 8.49
CA LEU A 257 18.41 10.49 8.70
C LEU A 257 19.87 10.01 8.58
N ASP A 258 20.64 10.62 7.67
CA ASP A 258 22.04 10.32 7.39
C ASP A 258 22.29 8.81 7.31
N PRO A 259 21.68 8.09 6.35
CA PRO A 259 21.77 6.64 6.30
C PRO A 259 23.23 6.18 6.08
N PRO A 260 23.76 5.22 6.88
CA PRO A 260 25.12 4.69 6.73
C PRO A 260 25.45 4.11 5.35
N SER A 261 24.42 3.71 4.60
CA SER A 261 24.54 3.12 3.26
C SER A 261 23.22 3.27 2.51
N ASN A 262 23.26 3.22 1.18
CA ASN A 262 22.08 3.46 0.35
C ASN A 262 21.07 2.30 0.35
N ASP A 263 21.46 1.10 0.80
CA ASP A 263 20.56 -0.03 1.02
C ASP A 263 19.64 0.18 2.24
N TRP A 264 19.85 1.25 3.01
CA TRP A 264 18.92 1.63 4.07
C TRP A 264 17.54 1.95 3.52
N PRO A 265 16.47 1.53 4.21
CA PRO A 265 15.12 1.87 3.80
C PRO A 265 14.90 3.39 3.87
N LEU A 266 14.11 3.93 2.95
CA LEU A 266 13.68 5.33 2.99
C LEU A 266 13.01 5.63 4.33
N PHE A 267 12.16 4.70 4.80
CA PHE A 267 11.48 4.83 6.09
C PHE A 267 11.78 3.62 6.98
N PRO A 268 12.86 3.66 7.78
CA PRO A 268 13.14 2.60 8.76
C PRO A 268 11.99 2.40 9.74
N THR A 269 11.79 1.15 10.17
CA THR A 269 10.92 0.86 11.31
C THR A 269 11.54 1.38 12.61
N ARG A 270 10.69 1.84 13.52
CA ARG A 270 11.08 2.19 14.89
C ARG A 270 10.67 1.13 15.91
N HIS A 271 10.20 -0.02 15.43
CA HIS A 271 9.84 -1.14 16.29
C HIS A 271 11.12 -1.83 16.78
N ALA A 272 11.57 -1.47 17.99
CA ALA A 272 12.84 -1.94 18.57
C ALA A 272 13.03 -3.46 18.50
N PRO A 273 12.03 -4.32 18.78
CA PRO A 273 12.19 -5.77 18.65
C PRO A 273 12.49 -6.23 17.20
N SER A 274 11.93 -5.55 16.19
CA SER A 274 12.20 -5.87 14.79
C SER A 274 13.61 -5.48 14.38
N VAL A 275 14.09 -4.33 14.87
CA VAL A 275 15.47 -3.87 14.63
C VAL A 275 16.45 -4.82 15.33
N ALA A 276 16.24 -5.12 16.61
CA ALA A 276 17.08 -6.03 17.38
C ALA A 276 17.20 -7.40 16.73
N ARG A 277 16.07 -7.99 16.30
CA ARG A 277 16.05 -9.27 15.58
C ARG A 277 16.89 -9.24 14.31
N ARG A 278 16.78 -8.16 13.52
CA ARG A 278 17.56 -8.01 12.28
C ARG A 278 19.05 -7.87 12.58
N VAL A 279 19.42 -7.04 13.55
CA VAL A 279 20.82 -6.84 13.96
C VAL A 279 21.43 -8.15 14.45
N ARG A 280 20.76 -8.86 15.37
CA ARG A 280 21.23 -10.17 15.85
C ARG A 280 21.41 -11.17 14.72
N ALA A 281 20.44 -11.27 13.80
CA ALA A 281 20.54 -12.17 12.65
C ALA A 281 21.77 -11.85 11.78
N VAL A 282 21.98 -10.58 11.43
CA VAL A 282 23.12 -10.16 10.60
C VAL A 282 24.46 -10.34 11.34
N LEU A 283 24.52 -10.09 12.65
CA LEU A 283 25.74 -10.35 13.42
C LEU A 283 26.09 -11.84 13.44
N ARG A 284 25.10 -12.74 13.58
CA ARG A 284 25.33 -14.20 13.46
C ARG A 284 25.80 -14.59 12.05
N GLU A 285 25.19 -14.04 11.01
CA GLU A 285 25.62 -14.24 9.62
C GLU A 285 27.07 -13.78 9.38
N ARG A 286 27.50 -12.74 10.11
CA ARG A 286 28.89 -12.22 10.11
C ARG A 286 29.84 -13.03 11.01
N GLY A 287 29.38 -14.08 11.66
CA GLY A 287 30.21 -15.00 12.45
C GLY A 287 30.38 -14.64 13.93
N HIS A 288 29.61 -13.68 14.46
CA HIS A 288 29.61 -13.41 15.90
C HIS A 288 28.87 -14.51 16.67
N ASP A 289 29.43 -14.94 17.80
CA ASP A 289 28.77 -15.85 18.73
C ASP A 289 27.73 -15.12 19.61
N GLU A 290 26.88 -15.88 20.30
CA GLU A 290 25.80 -15.30 21.10
C GLU A 290 26.33 -14.44 22.25
N ALA A 291 27.45 -14.82 22.88
CA ALA A 291 28.05 -14.06 23.98
C ALA A 291 28.54 -12.68 23.51
N THR A 292 29.20 -12.63 22.36
CA THR A 292 29.64 -11.37 21.74
C THR A 292 28.44 -10.50 21.35
N ILE A 293 27.37 -11.11 20.82
CA ILE A 293 26.15 -10.39 20.44
C ILE A 293 25.50 -9.78 21.69
N GLU A 294 25.32 -10.54 22.77
CA GLU A 294 24.70 -10.00 23.98
C GLU A 294 25.56 -8.88 24.60
N ALA A 295 26.88 -9.03 24.66
CA ALA A 295 27.78 -7.96 25.13
C ALA A 295 27.63 -6.65 24.33
N LEU A 296 27.47 -6.73 23.00
CA LEU A 296 27.19 -5.54 22.17
C LEU A 296 25.85 -4.87 22.52
N PHE A 297 24.83 -5.66 22.87
CA PHE A 297 23.51 -5.15 23.25
C PHE A 297 23.43 -4.63 24.70
N GLU A 298 24.43 -4.91 25.54
CA GLU A 298 24.58 -4.30 26.86
C GLU A 298 25.10 -2.85 26.77
N GLU A 299 25.91 -2.55 25.76
CA GLU A 299 26.56 -1.24 25.59
C GLU A 299 25.78 -0.28 24.68
N ALA A 300 24.98 -0.81 23.75
CA ALA A 300 24.30 -0.01 22.74
C ALA A 300 22.91 -0.56 22.40
N THR A 301 22.00 0.34 22.01
CA THR A 301 20.69 -0.05 21.50
C THR A 301 20.79 -0.72 20.14
N ALA A 302 19.76 -1.50 19.79
CA ALA A 302 19.66 -2.12 18.46
C ALA A 302 19.76 -1.09 17.31
N THR A 303 19.26 0.12 17.51
CA THR A 303 19.30 1.18 16.48
C THR A 303 20.70 1.75 16.33
N GLU A 304 21.42 1.97 17.44
CA GLU A 304 22.81 2.42 17.42
C GLU A 304 23.70 1.37 16.76
N LEU A 305 23.60 0.10 17.18
CA LEU A 305 24.32 -1.01 16.55
C LEU A 305 24.00 -1.14 15.05
N ALA A 306 22.73 -0.97 14.66
CA ALA A 306 22.35 -0.99 13.25
C ALA A 306 23.10 0.09 12.46
N ARG A 307 23.25 1.28 13.03
CA ARG A 307 23.96 2.40 12.38
C ARG A 307 25.46 2.19 12.36
N GLU A 308 26.06 1.92 13.50
CA GLU A 308 27.52 1.73 13.67
C GLU A 308 28.07 0.59 12.82
N ARG A 309 27.28 -0.48 12.65
CA ARG A 309 27.70 -1.68 11.91
C ARG A 309 27.17 -1.70 10.46
N SER A 310 26.59 -0.59 9.99
CA SER A 310 25.96 -0.47 8.67
C SER A 310 25.03 -1.65 8.36
N ILE A 311 24.14 -1.97 9.30
CA ILE A 311 23.11 -3.00 9.16
C ILE A 311 21.80 -2.30 8.85
N ALA A 312 21.31 -2.43 7.61
CA ALA A 312 20.01 -1.88 7.23
C ALA A 312 18.89 -2.49 8.11
N PRO A 313 18.14 -1.67 8.88
CA PRO A 313 16.99 -2.13 9.63
C PRO A 313 15.83 -2.46 8.66
N PRO A 314 14.81 -3.21 9.09
CA PRO A 314 13.61 -3.38 8.28
C PRO A 314 12.92 -2.03 8.01
N ALA A 315 12.32 -1.84 6.83
CA ALA A 315 11.46 -0.70 6.59
C ALA A 315 10.19 -0.75 7.47
N ILE A 316 9.54 0.41 7.65
CA ILE A 316 8.21 0.47 8.25
C ILE A 316 7.23 -0.33 7.39
N THR A 317 6.29 -1.01 8.05
CA THR A 317 5.24 -1.76 7.36
C THR A 317 4.16 -0.81 6.82
N THR A 318 3.36 -1.29 5.88
CA THR A 318 2.17 -0.55 5.42
C THR A 318 1.24 -0.18 6.58
N GLU A 319 1.06 -1.09 7.55
CA GLU A 319 0.26 -0.83 8.76
C GLU A 319 0.92 0.20 9.70
N GLY A 320 2.25 0.19 9.81
CA GLY A 320 2.97 1.22 10.55
C GLY A 320 2.78 2.61 9.91
N ALA A 321 2.86 2.71 8.59
CA ALA A 321 2.62 3.96 7.88
C ALA A 321 1.16 4.44 8.03
N ARG A 322 0.20 3.51 8.03
CA ARG A 322 -1.21 3.76 8.32
C ARG A 322 -1.41 4.35 9.72
N SER A 323 -0.76 3.77 10.73
CA SER A 323 -0.80 4.28 12.11
C SER A 323 -0.23 5.71 12.22
N VAL A 324 0.85 6.01 11.48
CA VAL A 324 1.40 7.37 11.39
C VAL A 324 0.38 8.33 10.78
N LEU A 325 -0.22 7.99 9.63
CA LEU A 325 -1.20 8.86 8.97
C LEU A 325 -2.45 9.08 9.82
N LYS A 326 -2.94 8.05 10.51
CA LYS A 326 -4.08 8.17 11.43
C LYS A 326 -3.81 9.18 12.54
N ARG A 327 -2.62 9.13 13.14
CA ARG A 327 -2.20 10.10 14.15
C ARG A 327 -2.09 11.50 13.56
N LEU A 328 -1.42 11.67 12.42
CA LEU A 328 -1.26 12.98 11.79
C LEU A 328 -2.59 13.61 11.35
N CYS A 329 -3.56 12.82 10.86
CA CYS A 329 -4.88 13.33 10.52
C CYS A 329 -5.63 13.81 11.77
N ARG A 330 -5.58 13.04 12.86
CA ARG A 330 -6.14 13.44 14.15
C ARG A 330 -5.53 14.75 14.64
N ASP A 331 -4.20 14.84 14.64
CA ASP A 331 -3.48 16.01 15.16
C ASP A 331 -3.73 17.26 14.27
N ALA A 332 -3.97 17.07 12.97
CA ALA A 332 -4.36 18.14 12.04
C ALA A 332 -5.84 18.54 12.13
N GLY A 333 -6.64 17.86 12.96
CA GLY A 333 -8.09 18.03 13.07
C GLY A 333 -8.82 17.72 11.75
N LEU A 334 -8.31 16.75 10.99
CA LEU A 334 -8.93 16.29 9.74
C LEU A 334 -10.00 15.25 10.05
N GLU A 335 -11.24 15.61 9.78
CA GLU A 335 -12.36 14.68 9.70
C GLU A 335 -12.46 14.19 8.26
N VAL A 336 -12.37 12.88 8.07
CA VAL A 336 -12.40 12.25 6.76
C VAL A 336 -13.43 11.12 6.81
N ASP A 337 -14.71 11.46 6.69
CA ASP A 337 -15.85 10.51 6.75
C ASP A 337 -15.77 9.50 7.92
N GLY A 338 -15.30 9.95 9.09
CA GLY A 338 -15.11 9.11 10.28
C GLY A 338 -13.81 8.29 10.33
N ASP A 339 -12.95 8.37 9.31
CA ASP A 339 -11.67 7.67 9.22
C ASP A 339 -10.48 8.63 8.99
N TYR A 340 -9.41 8.20 8.30
CA TYR A 340 -8.20 8.99 8.03
C TYR A 340 -7.66 8.72 6.62
N LEU A 341 -6.82 9.64 6.12
CA LEU A 341 -6.18 9.48 4.82
C LEU A 341 -5.25 8.27 4.81
N THR A 342 -5.55 7.27 3.99
CA THR A 342 -4.75 6.03 3.91
C THR A 342 -3.65 6.14 2.84
N PRO A 343 -2.60 5.28 2.90
CA PRO A 343 -1.61 5.18 1.82
C PRO A 343 -2.17 4.73 0.46
N ARG A 344 -3.45 4.31 0.40
CA ARG A 344 -4.14 3.86 -0.83
C ARG A 344 -4.99 4.95 -1.47
N GLY A 345 -5.54 5.89 -0.68
CA GLY A 345 -6.52 6.90 -1.13
C GLY A 345 -5.97 8.02 -2.02
N VAL A 346 -4.69 8.01 -2.38
CA VAL A 346 -4.06 9.06 -3.21
C VAL A 346 -4.63 9.11 -4.65
N ARG A 347 -5.33 8.05 -5.10
CA ARG A 347 -5.44 7.74 -6.53
C ARG A 347 -6.84 7.79 -7.17
N ASP A 348 -7.84 8.36 -6.51
CA ASP A 348 -9.20 8.40 -7.06
C ASP A 348 -9.70 9.80 -7.47
N ASP A 349 -8.80 10.65 -7.96
CA ASP A 349 -9.21 11.79 -8.78
C ASP A 349 -9.51 11.29 -10.20
N GLY A 350 -10.61 10.56 -10.35
CA GLY A 350 -11.24 10.36 -11.65
C GLY A 350 -11.53 11.72 -12.29
N ALA A 351 -10.90 11.99 -13.44
CA ALA A 351 -11.27 13.08 -14.34
C ALA A 351 -11.52 14.46 -13.68
N GLY A 352 -10.50 15.10 -13.10
CA GLY A 352 -10.74 16.33 -12.35
C GLY A 352 -9.59 17.28 -12.06
N ASP A 353 -8.45 17.24 -12.78
CA ASP A 353 -7.46 18.33 -12.68
C ASP A 353 -6.79 18.66 -14.02
N ASP A 354 -7.61 18.95 -15.02
CA ASP A 354 -7.20 19.61 -16.27
C ASP A 354 -7.16 21.15 -16.14
N ARG A 355 -7.16 21.70 -14.91
CA ARG A 355 -7.16 23.17 -14.69
C ARG A 355 -5.82 23.77 -14.28
N TYR A 356 -4.75 22.98 -14.13
CA TYR A 356 -3.40 23.52 -13.94
C TYR A 356 -2.40 23.17 -15.06
N ARG A 357 -2.85 22.58 -16.18
CA ARG A 357 -1.97 22.22 -17.32
C ARG A 357 -2.13 23.17 -18.51
N ARG A 358 -1.83 24.45 -18.34
CA ARG A 358 -1.52 25.33 -19.47
C ARG A 358 -0.14 25.94 -19.28
N GLU A 359 0.75 25.57 -20.20
CA GLU A 359 2.19 25.90 -20.32
C GLU A 359 3.07 25.04 -19.39
N ALA A 360 3.83 24.03 -19.83
CA ALA A 360 4.40 23.69 -21.13
C ALA A 360 4.55 22.16 -21.26
N THR A 361 4.35 21.60 -22.46
CA THR A 361 4.72 20.22 -22.80
C THR A 361 6.24 20.20 -23.12
N PRO A 362 6.98 19.13 -22.79
CA PRO A 362 6.91 17.92 -23.62
C PRO A 362 6.82 16.59 -22.83
N SER A 363 6.18 15.63 -23.50
CA SER A 363 6.21 14.16 -23.29
C SER A 363 5.48 13.59 -22.05
N SER A 364 4.34 12.96 -22.37
CA SER A 364 3.45 12.19 -21.50
C SER A 364 4.14 11.04 -20.75
N PRO A 365 3.99 10.90 -19.43
CA PRO A 365 4.21 9.62 -18.77
C PRO A 365 2.99 8.73 -19.04
N ALA A 366 3.23 7.60 -19.70
CA ALA A 366 2.24 6.60 -20.08
C ALA A 366 1.25 6.31 -18.92
N LEU A 367 -0.02 6.59 -19.19
CA LEU A 367 -1.15 6.24 -18.34
C LEU A 367 -1.12 4.72 -18.11
N ARG A 368 -0.91 4.29 -16.86
CA ARG A 368 -1.16 2.91 -16.45
C ARG A 368 -2.67 2.71 -16.28
N THR A 369 -3.33 2.33 -17.36
CA THR A 369 -4.63 1.67 -17.29
C THR A 369 -4.78 0.65 -18.41
N SER A 370 -4.90 -0.62 -18.05
CA SER A 370 -5.49 -1.64 -18.92
C SER A 370 -7.00 -1.55 -18.72
N ILE A 371 -7.66 -0.72 -19.53
CA ILE A 371 -9.12 -0.69 -19.62
C ILE A 371 -9.52 -1.90 -20.47
N THR A 372 -9.95 -2.97 -19.82
CA THR A 372 -10.81 -3.95 -20.49
C THR A 372 -12.23 -3.41 -20.40
N GLU A 373 -12.76 -3.09 -21.58
CA GLU A 373 -14.13 -2.71 -21.95
C GLU A 373 -15.20 -2.74 -20.83
N ARG A 374 -15.72 -1.55 -20.49
CA ARG A 374 -17.14 -1.38 -20.16
C ARG A 374 -17.71 -0.32 -21.09
N ALA A 375 -18.64 -0.75 -21.93
CA ALA A 375 -19.38 0.10 -22.87
C ALA A 375 -20.06 1.25 -22.11
N ILE A 376 -19.76 2.48 -22.53
CA ILE A 376 -20.47 3.67 -22.08
C ILE A 376 -21.82 3.67 -22.78
N VAL A 377 -22.88 3.37 -22.03
CA VAL A 377 -24.25 3.72 -22.39
C VAL A 377 -24.40 5.22 -22.17
N VAL A 378 -24.53 5.98 -23.26
CA VAL A 378 -24.90 7.39 -23.21
C VAL A 378 -26.41 7.48 -23.01
N SER A 379 -26.83 7.84 -21.81
CA SER A 379 -28.21 8.23 -21.53
C SER A 379 -28.50 9.57 -22.22
N ALA A 380 -29.32 9.53 -23.27
CA ALA A 380 -29.81 10.71 -23.96
C ALA A 380 -31.17 11.15 -23.39
N SER A 381 -31.25 12.39 -22.91
CA SER A 381 -32.49 13.17 -22.73
C SER A 381 -32.12 14.66 -22.73
N ARG A 382 -32.36 15.40 -23.84
CA ARG A 382 -33.53 16.29 -24.16
C ARG A 382 -33.63 17.47 -23.17
N ASP A 383 -33.59 18.76 -23.56
CA ASP A 383 -34.46 19.49 -24.50
C ASP A 383 -33.90 20.89 -24.94
N GLY A 384 -34.37 21.41 -26.09
CA GLY A 384 -34.60 22.87 -26.31
C GLY A 384 -33.72 23.63 -27.33
N PRO A 385 -34.28 24.40 -28.29
CA PRO A 385 -33.54 25.01 -29.40
C PRO A 385 -33.05 26.43 -29.08
N GLY A 386 -31.78 26.74 -29.38
CA GLY A 386 -31.23 28.09 -29.18
C GLY A 386 -29.90 28.32 -29.88
N SER A 387 -29.98 28.91 -31.09
CA SER A 387 -29.00 29.81 -31.72
C SER A 387 -27.53 29.38 -31.80
N ILE A 388 -27.15 28.80 -32.94
CA ILE A 388 -25.76 28.78 -33.43
C ILE A 388 -25.36 30.23 -33.77
N VAL A 389 -24.29 30.73 -33.16
CA VAL A 389 -23.62 31.98 -33.57
C VAL A 389 -22.34 31.59 -34.30
N ASP A 390 -22.32 31.81 -35.61
CA ASP A 390 -21.11 31.75 -36.44
C ASP A 390 -20.19 32.93 -36.09
N VAL A 391 -18.94 32.63 -35.73
CA VAL A 391 -17.87 33.63 -35.62
C VAL A 391 -16.89 33.42 -36.78
N PRO A 392 -16.79 34.36 -37.74
CA PRO A 392 -15.92 34.21 -38.89
C PRO A 392 -14.43 34.42 -38.53
N ALA A 393 -13.59 33.59 -39.14
CA ALA A 393 -12.14 33.62 -39.04
C ALA A 393 -11.55 34.95 -39.57
N ARG A 394 -10.63 35.56 -38.80
CA ARG A 394 -9.93 36.78 -39.20
C ARG A 394 -8.62 36.43 -39.91
N VAL A 395 -8.57 36.72 -41.20
CA VAL A 395 -7.40 36.67 -42.07
C VAL A 395 -6.52 37.91 -41.83
N VAL A 396 -5.21 37.68 -41.75
CA VAL A 396 -4.13 38.68 -41.68
C VAL A 396 -3.84 39.23 -43.09
N PRO A 397 -3.58 40.54 -43.25
CA PRO A 397 -2.85 41.05 -44.40
C PRO A 397 -1.48 41.63 -44.03
N SER A 398 -0.50 41.31 -44.86
CA SER A 398 0.89 41.78 -44.84
C SER A 398 1.06 43.10 -45.63
N GLU A 399 1.95 43.94 -45.09
CA GLU A 399 2.90 44.90 -45.70
C GLU A 399 2.47 45.89 -46.81
N GLU A 400 2.74 47.19 -46.61
CA GLU A 400 3.77 47.91 -47.40
C GLU A 400 4.19 49.29 -46.80
N HIS A 401 5.43 49.66 -47.14
CA HIS A 401 6.32 50.77 -46.73
C HIS A 401 5.88 52.24 -46.92
N ALA A 402 6.52 53.17 -46.16
CA ALA A 402 7.37 54.26 -46.74
C ALA A 402 8.12 55.13 -45.68
N GLY A 403 9.44 55.29 -45.89
CA GLY A 403 10.34 56.42 -45.54
C GLY A 403 10.58 56.80 -44.06
N GLU A 404 11.74 57.27 -43.59
CA GLU A 404 12.95 57.79 -44.25
C GLU A 404 14.02 58.11 -43.17
N GLY A 405 15.31 57.99 -43.50
CA GLY A 405 16.39 58.76 -42.85
C GLY A 405 17.35 58.05 -41.89
N ALA A 406 18.45 57.50 -42.43
CA ALA A 406 19.72 57.22 -41.71
C ALA A 406 20.54 58.54 -41.55
N PRO A 407 21.69 58.62 -40.81
CA PRO A 407 22.84 57.70 -40.90
C PRO A 407 23.55 57.32 -39.55
N GLY A 408 24.27 56.18 -39.57
CA GLY A 408 25.26 55.79 -38.55
C GLY A 408 26.64 56.40 -38.81
N PRO A 409 27.78 55.70 -38.58
CA PRO A 409 28.07 54.62 -37.64
C PRO A 409 29.39 54.88 -36.85
N GLY A 410 29.77 54.01 -35.90
CA GLY A 410 31.09 54.08 -35.26
C GLY A 410 31.43 52.84 -34.43
N HIS A 411 32.35 52.04 -34.95
CA HIS A 411 33.04 50.93 -34.28
C HIS A 411 33.75 51.38 -32.99
N ASP A 412 33.84 50.52 -31.98
CA ASP A 412 35.16 50.01 -31.58
C ASP A 412 35.10 48.87 -30.56
N SER A 413 36.06 47.96 -30.73
CA SER A 413 36.32 46.78 -29.91
C SER A 413 37.54 47.09 -29.04
N VAL A 414 37.53 46.83 -27.73
CA VAL A 414 38.78 46.60 -26.97
C VAL A 414 38.54 45.61 -25.83
N SER A 415 39.35 44.56 -25.85
CA SER A 415 39.64 43.63 -24.75
C SER A 415 40.75 44.20 -23.84
N VAL A 416 40.71 44.00 -22.52
CA VAL A 416 41.93 43.85 -21.67
C VAL A 416 41.64 42.99 -20.43
N SER A 417 42.49 41.97 -20.28
CA SER A 417 43.05 41.19 -19.15
C SER A 417 42.73 41.50 -17.67
N GLY A 418 42.70 40.43 -16.85
CA GLY A 418 42.87 40.43 -15.36
C GLY A 418 44.33 40.67 -14.92
N PRO A 419 44.84 40.17 -13.76
CA PRO A 419 44.27 39.38 -12.64
C PRO A 419 44.70 39.92 -11.22
N GLU A 420 44.77 39.03 -10.20
CA GLU A 420 45.36 39.15 -8.82
C GLU A 420 44.40 39.62 -7.70
N SER A 421 44.50 39.25 -6.41
CA SER A 421 45.14 38.23 -5.55
C SER A 421 44.66 38.59 -4.10
N GLY A 422 44.64 37.66 -3.13
CA GLY A 422 44.11 37.85 -1.74
C GLY A 422 44.92 38.79 -0.82
N PRO A 423 44.96 38.66 0.55
CA PRO A 423 44.32 37.66 1.44
C PRO A 423 43.88 38.20 2.86
N GLU A 424 43.59 37.26 3.80
CA GLU A 424 43.63 37.30 5.30
C GLU A 424 42.67 38.19 6.11
N SER A 425 41.88 37.63 7.05
CA SER A 425 42.21 37.40 8.48
C SER A 425 40.94 36.82 9.18
N GLY A 426 40.93 35.97 10.21
CA GLY A 426 41.93 35.57 11.20
C GLY A 426 41.65 36.21 12.57
N SER A 427 40.82 35.59 13.44
CA SER A 427 40.87 35.83 14.90
C SER A 427 40.02 34.82 15.71
N GLU A 428 40.73 33.87 16.32
CA GLU A 428 40.41 33.15 17.55
C GLU A 428 40.23 34.11 18.74
N SER A 429 39.36 33.78 19.70
CA SER A 429 39.50 34.10 21.14
C SER A 429 38.48 33.34 22.01
N LYS A 430 38.95 32.29 22.67
CA LYS A 430 38.65 31.90 24.08
C LYS A 430 40.02 31.99 24.80
N PRO A 431 40.17 31.99 26.15
CA PRO A 431 39.27 31.45 27.18
C PRO A 431 39.11 32.38 28.40
N GLU A 432 38.22 32.02 29.34
CA GLU A 432 38.53 32.08 30.76
C GLU A 432 37.57 31.21 31.58
N SER A 433 38.15 30.63 32.61
CA SER A 433 37.69 29.64 33.56
C SER A 433 37.88 30.25 34.95
N GLU A 434 36.99 29.97 35.90
CA GLU A 434 37.21 29.86 37.36
C GLU A 434 35.82 29.53 37.96
N SER A 435 35.59 28.32 38.53
CA SER A 435 35.73 27.94 39.95
C SER A 435 34.91 28.85 40.88
N GLU A 436 34.20 28.44 41.92
CA GLU A 436 33.96 27.22 42.70
C GLU A 436 32.84 27.67 43.68
N SER A 437 31.98 26.78 44.17
CA SER A 437 31.64 26.68 45.61
C SER A 437 30.37 25.86 45.84
N GLU A 438 30.57 24.79 46.60
CA GLU A 438 29.58 24.00 47.33
C GLU A 438 28.66 24.86 48.21
N SER A 439 27.42 24.42 48.40
CA SER A 439 26.79 24.40 49.73
C SER A 439 25.51 23.56 49.71
N GLU A 440 25.58 22.44 50.43
CA GLU A 440 24.45 21.79 51.11
C GLU A 440 23.59 22.83 51.86
N SER A 441 22.27 22.67 51.84
CA SER A 441 21.41 22.65 53.04
C SER A 441 19.96 22.42 52.64
N ASP A 442 19.48 21.21 52.95
CA ASP A 442 18.09 20.89 53.30
C ASP A 442 17.75 21.60 54.64
N PRO A 443 16.51 22.09 54.85
CA PRO A 443 15.58 21.27 55.61
C PRO A 443 14.12 21.34 55.12
N GLY A 444 13.40 20.22 55.30
CA GLY A 444 11.94 20.08 55.19
C GLY A 444 11.12 21.02 56.10
N PRO A 445 9.78 20.86 56.20
CA PRO A 445 9.04 19.59 56.26
C PRO A 445 8.16 19.24 55.05
#